data_AF-A0A401ZQN8-F1
#
_entry.id   AF-A0A401ZQN8-F1
#
_cell.length_a   1.000
_cell.length_b   1.000
_cell.length_c   1.000
_cell.angle_alpha   90.00
_cell.angle_beta   90.00
_cell.angle_gamma   90.00
#
_symmetry.space_group_name_H-M   'P 1'
#
loop_
_entity.id
_entity.type
_entity.pdbx_description
1 polymer ?
#
loop_
_entity_poly.entity_id
_entity_poly.type
_entity_poly.pdbx_seq_one_letter_code
_entity_poly.pdbx_strand_id
1 'polypeptide(L)'
;MLLSLGEQFFFSRKNTEHTLLATPSSDTTHQLPHSIEAQFVTPHTRHPEAWIRQKRVAVPPLFQLDPTDPWQWDTLPTTPLPMTNPDWSENVNHTEEETNSEHDEHTGTPSPEQALPPQPLSAPAQQEELQHAEEQQKELQRTEEPKEAQPVFSPQILKQSTSTPTPVTLTLLKQMRCWIQADDGTQVEVKLRKGEHAIRLIQLAYIAWRRGNAVDRDKVLTYAIARGKRRDMNADQLGEVFDAAKRYLRQDLDRAVKELEKNGHPVTGDIDFFSNESGFYSLHPSCRVIDLDKIEEHYNPIKVARKEGLLDEKLDGTMPDWVIHACQNLIGAYPGDLIQSLLEKFPEEFGSWVKEPVTLYRDKYLDALLIMANHESALGRNVFDNNLSIEHNEEQRRHHIGRAAQLFYDYAMYSINTRWDQKVKFAYRAGKDGERVIRAARAMRRCVVELGMLGNPDMIDQVYLAFKERMSTLSEGTWKPDKDTENDVAEAKKTTNAYRFSFQRSTQQQGHVQARSKEVTNKSMSTPHSTH
;
A
#
# COMPACT_ATOMS: atom_id res chain seq x y z
N MET A 1 29.62 63.75 -37.61
CA MET A 1 29.49 63.11 -36.29
C MET A 1 29.26 61.63 -36.55
N LEU A 2 30.35 60.86 -36.73
CA LEU A 2 30.94 59.92 -35.75
C LEU A 2 29.99 58.72 -35.52
N LEU A 3 30.16 57.58 -36.24
CA LEU A 3 31.14 56.48 -36.05
C LEU A 3 31.02 55.85 -34.65
N SER A 4 30.86 54.53 -34.46
CA SER A 4 31.86 53.46 -34.72
C SER A 4 31.31 52.13 -34.12
N LEU A 5 31.27 51.01 -34.86
CA LEU A 5 32.08 49.75 -34.75
C LEU A 5 32.07 49.06 -33.37
N GLY A 6 32.06 47.73 -33.16
CA GLY A 6 32.42 46.48 -33.86
C GLY A 6 32.23 45.36 -32.80
N GLU A 7 32.39 44.05 -32.97
CA GLU A 7 33.13 43.19 -33.90
C GLU A 7 32.51 41.78 -33.90
N GLN A 8 32.71 41.09 -35.02
CA GLN A 8 32.49 39.66 -35.23
C GLN A 8 33.73 38.87 -34.81
N PHE A 9 33.58 37.62 -34.37
CA PHE A 9 34.67 36.64 -34.43
C PHE A 9 34.22 35.38 -35.18
N PHE A 10 34.81 35.22 -36.36
CA PHE A 10 34.95 33.97 -37.11
C PHE A 10 36.08 33.13 -36.51
N PHE A 11 35.94 31.80 -36.50
CA PHE A 11 37.06 30.90 -36.70
C PHE A 11 36.69 29.79 -37.68
N SER A 12 37.43 29.78 -38.80
CA SER A 12 37.44 28.76 -39.84
C SER A 12 38.89 28.37 -40.09
N ARG A 13 39.22 27.08 -40.02
CA ARG A 13 40.39 26.43 -40.66
C ARG A 13 39.98 24.96 -40.91
N LYS A 14 39.71 24.57 -42.17
CA LYS A 14 40.62 23.99 -43.19
C LYS A 14 41.21 22.63 -42.75
N ASN A 15 40.67 21.52 -43.26
CA ASN A 15 41.03 20.79 -44.51
C ASN A 15 42.41 20.14 -44.49
N THR A 16 42.42 18.80 -44.56
CA THR A 16 43.39 18.02 -45.35
C THR A 16 42.76 16.70 -45.80
N GLU A 17 42.61 16.56 -47.12
CA GLU A 17 42.35 15.30 -47.85
C GLU A 17 43.67 14.53 -48.09
N HIS A 18 43.52 13.36 -48.74
CA HIS A 18 44.51 12.42 -49.32
C HIS A 18 44.85 11.21 -48.40
N THR A 19 44.82 9.93 -48.81
CA THR A 19 44.94 9.33 -50.15
C THR A 19 44.76 7.80 -50.12
N LEU A 20 44.08 7.26 -51.16
CA LEU A 20 44.26 6.01 -51.94
C LEU A 20 44.41 4.58 -51.34
N LEU A 21 43.65 3.68 -51.98
CA LEU A 21 43.96 2.34 -52.52
C LEU A 21 44.43 1.22 -51.57
N ALA A 22 43.66 0.12 -51.51
CA ALA A 22 44.04 -1.18 -52.09
C ALA A 22 43.08 -2.31 -51.66
N THR A 23 42.40 -2.93 -52.62
CA THR A 23 42.07 -4.36 -52.59
C THR A 23 43.33 -5.17 -52.89
N PRO A 24 43.49 -6.38 -52.34
CA PRO A 24 43.21 -7.53 -53.20
C PRO A 24 42.55 -8.74 -52.51
N SER A 25 41.95 -9.53 -53.39
CA SER A 25 41.53 -10.93 -53.29
C SER A 25 42.56 -11.88 -52.68
N SER A 26 42.08 -12.90 -51.98
CA SER A 26 42.63 -14.25 -52.12
C SER A 26 41.58 -15.30 -51.78
N ASP A 27 41.34 -16.15 -52.78
CA ASP A 27 40.68 -17.44 -52.70
C ASP A 27 41.28 -18.35 -51.63
N THR A 28 40.43 -19.07 -50.90
CA THR A 28 40.77 -20.43 -50.45
C THR A 28 39.53 -21.33 -50.43
N THR A 29 39.38 -22.08 -51.51
CA THR A 29 38.69 -23.38 -51.58
C THR A 29 39.16 -24.29 -50.44
N HIS A 30 38.26 -24.97 -49.72
CA HIS A 30 38.38 -26.41 -49.39
C HIS A 30 37.16 -26.94 -48.62
N GLN A 31 36.49 -27.90 -49.27
CA GLN A 31 36.01 -29.19 -48.74
C GLN A 31 34.91 -29.25 -47.66
N LEU A 32 33.71 -29.62 -48.14
CA LEU A 32 32.79 -30.59 -47.53
C LEU A 32 33.53 -31.86 -47.06
N PRO A 33 33.09 -32.54 -45.98
CA PRO A 33 32.07 -33.57 -46.20
C PRO A 33 31.10 -33.91 -45.04
N HIS A 34 30.09 -34.69 -45.43
CA HIS A 34 29.27 -35.63 -44.65
C HIS A 34 27.93 -35.18 -44.05
N SER A 35 26.91 -35.48 -44.86
CA SER A 35 25.56 -35.90 -44.49
C SER A 35 25.57 -37.06 -43.48
N ILE A 36 24.75 -36.96 -42.43
CA ILE A 36 24.21 -38.12 -41.69
C ILE A 36 22.71 -37.87 -41.50
N GLU A 37 21.92 -38.64 -42.24
CA GLU A 37 20.53 -38.95 -41.93
C GLU A 37 20.48 -39.78 -40.66
N ALA A 38 19.63 -39.39 -39.71
CA ALA A 38 19.12 -40.30 -38.70
C ALA A 38 17.62 -40.06 -38.54
N GLN A 39 16.87 -41.01 -39.08
CA GLN A 39 15.49 -41.32 -38.74
C GLN A 39 15.37 -41.51 -37.21
N PHE A 40 14.21 -41.23 -36.62
CA PHE A 40 13.38 -42.23 -35.91
C PHE A 40 12.20 -41.54 -35.18
N VAL A 41 10.99 -42.01 -35.55
CA VAL A 41 9.88 -42.39 -34.67
C VAL A 41 9.03 -41.30 -34.01
N THR A 42 7.89 -41.06 -34.66
CA THR A 42 6.59 -40.81 -34.01
C THR A 42 6.14 -41.98 -33.14
N PRO A 43 5.60 -41.73 -31.94
CA PRO A 43 4.65 -42.64 -31.32
C PRO A 43 3.27 -42.01 -31.17
N HIS A 44 2.32 -42.79 -31.69
CA HIS A 44 0.91 -42.91 -31.38
C HIS A 44 0.31 -42.11 -30.22
N THR A 45 -0.72 -41.36 -30.61
CA THR A 45 -2.05 -41.25 -29.99
C THR A 45 -2.42 -42.42 -29.07
N ARG A 46 -2.53 -42.14 -27.77
CA ARG A 46 -3.44 -42.83 -26.85
C ARG A 46 -4.06 -41.81 -25.90
N HIS A 47 -5.36 -41.63 -26.04
CA HIS A 47 -6.23 -41.10 -24.99
C HIS A 47 -6.26 -42.10 -23.83
N PRO A 48 -6.13 -41.61 -22.58
CA PRO A 48 -7.12 -42.00 -21.59
C PRO A 48 -7.59 -40.83 -20.72
N GLU A 49 -8.91 -40.74 -20.61
CA GLU A 49 -9.66 -40.51 -19.36
C GLU A 49 -9.25 -39.37 -18.42
N ALA A 50 -10.03 -38.29 -18.51
CA ALA A 50 -10.71 -37.63 -17.39
C ALA A 50 -10.08 -37.79 -15.99
N TRP A 51 -9.13 -36.92 -15.66
CA TRP A 51 -8.81 -36.58 -14.27
C TRP A 51 -9.20 -35.13 -14.00
N ILE A 52 -10.32 -34.96 -13.30
CA ILE A 52 -10.68 -33.73 -12.59
C ILE A 52 -9.58 -33.50 -11.54
N ARG A 53 -8.56 -32.72 -11.88
CA ARG A 53 -7.71 -32.10 -10.87
C ARG A 53 -8.44 -30.85 -10.39
N GLN A 54 -9.20 -31.01 -9.30
CA GLN A 54 -9.40 -29.93 -8.34
C GLN A 54 -8.02 -29.32 -8.07
N LYS A 55 -7.77 -28.14 -8.62
CA LYS A 55 -6.67 -27.28 -8.15
C LYS A 55 -6.98 -26.96 -6.69
N ARG A 56 -6.39 -27.71 -5.77
CA ARG A 56 -6.15 -27.19 -4.42
C ARG A 56 -5.35 -25.91 -4.61
N VAL A 57 -6.00 -24.80 -4.33
CA VAL A 57 -5.35 -23.49 -4.22
C VAL A 57 -4.38 -23.59 -3.04
N ALA A 58 -3.09 -23.52 -3.34
CA ALA A 58 -2.01 -23.27 -2.38
C ALA A 58 -1.56 -21.80 -2.65
N VAL A 59 -1.18 -20.93 -1.71
CA VAL A 59 -0.46 -21.05 -0.41
C VAL A 59 -0.81 -19.79 0.48
N PRO A 60 -0.17 -19.47 1.64
CA PRO A 60 -0.79 -19.44 2.98
C PRO A 60 -0.99 -18.01 3.61
N PRO A 61 -2.05 -17.79 4.41
CA PRO A 61 -2.14 -16.63 5.31
C PRO A 61 -2.36 -17.05 6.78
N LEU A 62 -1.78 -16.29 7.74
CA LEU A 62 -1.93 -16.15 9.23
C LEU A 62 -2.57 -17.26 10.13
N PHE A 63 -3.34 -18.19 9.58
CA PHE A 63 -4.07 -19.28 10.21
C PHE A 63 -3.58 -20.62 9.66
N GLN A 64 -2.40 -21.09 10.09
CA GLN A 64 -2.08 -22.51 9.98
C GLN A 64 -1.54 -22.99 11.34
N LEU A 65 -2.46 -23.39 12.23
CA LEU A 65 -2.13 -24.44 13.19
C LEU A 65 -2.17 -25.74 12.38
N ASP A 66 -1.00 -26.22 11.96
CA ASP A 66 -0.86 -27.59 11.48
C ASP A 66 -0.85 -28.50 12.73
N PRO A 67 -1.90 -29.30 13.00
CA PRO A 67 -1.93 -30.18 14.16
C PRO A 67 -0.97 -31.37 14.05
N THR A 68 -0.20 -31.49 12.95
CA THR A 68 0.74 -32.58 12.71
C THR A 68 2.23 -32.21 12.78
N ASP A 69 2.58 -30.95 13.09
CA ASP A 69 3.99 -30.53 13.21
C ASP A 69 4.41 -30.27 14.68
N PRO A 70 5.06 -31.23 15.36
CA PRO A 70 5.48 -31.08 16.76
C PRO A 70 6.65 -30.12 16.97
N TRP A 71 7.21 -29.50 15.92
CA TRP A 71 8.41 -28.65 16.02
C TRP A 71 8.14 -27.14 16.03
N GLN A 72 6.88 -26.70 15.95
CA GLN A 72 6.54 -25.25 15.96
C GLN A 72 6.46 -24.61 17.35
N TRP A 73 6.59 -25.37 18.44
CA TRP A 73 6.47 -24.83 19.80
C TRP A 73 7.71 -24.03 20.26
N ASP A 74 8.87 -24.21 19.61
CA ASP A 74 10.15 -23.68 20.10
C ASP A 74 10.63 -22.35 19.46
N THR A 75 9.82 -21.70 18.61
CA THR A 75 10.23 -20.44 17.94
C THR A 75 9.25 -19.27 18.08
N LEU A 76 8.25 -19.36 18.95
CA LEU A 76 7.61 -18.16 19.46
C LEU A 76 8.58 -17.46 20.43
N PRO A 77 8.76 -16.14 20.36
CA PRO A 77 9.41 -15.43 21.45
C PRO A 77 8.53 -15.60 22.69
N THR A 78 8.92 -16.52 23.58
CA THR A 78 8.41 -16.59 24.94
C THR A 78 8.86 -15.32 25.66
N THR A 79 8.17 -14.22 25.37
CA THR A 79 8.21 -13.06 26.25
C THR A 79 7.47 -13.50 27.50
N PRO A 80 8.13 -13.54 28.68
CA PRO A 80 7.39 -13.76 29.92
C PRO A 80 6.32 -12.69 30.01
N LEU A 81 5.10 -13.09 30.36
CA LEU A 81 4.00 -12.19 30.71
C LEU A 81 4.58 -11.04 31.55
N PRO A 82 4.30 -9.76 31.23
CA PRO A 82 4.69 -8.69 32.12
C PRO A 82 4.01 -8.97 33.46
N MET A 83 4.83 -9.13 34.51
CA MET A 83 4.35 -9.06 35.88
C MET A 83 3.52 -7.78 35.97
N THR A 84 2.26 -7.93 36.37
CA THR A 84 1.37 -6.83 36.73
C THR A 84 2.14 -5.82 37.57
N ASN A 85 2.32 -4.62 37.04
CA ASN A 85 2.95 -3.51 37.75
C ASN A 85 1.97 -3.06 38.86
N PRO A 86 2.32 -3.13 40.17
CA PRO A 86 1.39 -2.87 41.27
C PRO A 86 0.95 -1.40 41.40
N ASP A 87 1.57 -0.47 40.67
CA ASP A 87 1.37 0.98 40.84
C ASP A 87 0.07 1.54 40.23
N TRP A 88 -0.89 0.69 39.86
CA TRP A 88 -2.20 1.12 39.35
C TRP A 88 -3.36 0.81 40.30
N SER A 89 -3.06 0.52 41.56
CA SER A 89 -4.07 0.38 42.61
C SER A 89 -3.69 1.15 43.87
N GLU A 90 -4.05 2.44 43.93
CA GLU A 90 -4.32 3.08 45.22
C GLU A 90 -5.63 3.88 45.19
N ASN A 91 -6.45 3.52 46.18
CA ASN A 91 -7.65 4.18 46.64
C ASN A 91 -7.36 5.63 47.05
N VAL A 92 -8.26 6.55 46.71
CA VAL A 92 -8.54 7.69 47.58
C VAL A 92 -10.06 7.82 47.70
N ASN A 93 -10.58 7.21 48.77
CA ASN A 93 -11.73 7.74 49.49
C ASN A 93 -11.23 8.99 50.22
N HIS A 94 -11.86 10.15 50.01
CA HIS A 94 -11.96 11.14 51.07
C HIS A 94 -13.31 11.85 51.03
N THR A 95 -13.99 11.62 52.14
CA THR A 95 -15.25 12.17 52.63
C THR A 95 -15.14 13.68 52.88
N GLU A 96 -16.30 14.32 52.74
CA GLU A 96 -16.67 15.67 53.13
C GLU A 96 -16.16 16.09 54.52
N GLU A 97 -15.75 17.35 54.66
CA GLU A 97 -15.90 18.09 55.91
C GLU A 97 -16.15 19.58 55.61
N GLU A 98 -17.24 20.07 56.19
CA GLU A 98 -17.73 21.43 56.19
C GLU A 98 -16.75 22.39 56.86
N THR A 99 -16.70 23.65 56.42
CA THR A 99 -16.56 24.78 57.35
C THR A 99 -17.07 26.07 56.71
N ASN A 100 -18.15 26.57 57.29
CA ASN A 100 -18.59 27.97 57.22
C ASN A 100 -17.53 28.90 57.84
N SER A 101 -17.30 30.05 57.22
CA SER A 101 -17.29 31.33 57.96
C SER A 101 -17.42 32.53 57.02
N GLU A 102 -18.37 33.38 57.40
CA GLU A 102 -18.67 34.70 56.90
C GLU A 102 -17.50 35.67 57.12
N HIS A 103 -17.27 36.60 56.18
CA HIS A 103 -17.03 38.00 56.53
C HIS A 103 -17.39 38.95 55.37
N ASP A 104 -18.29 39.85 55.73
CA ASP A 104 -18.87 40.96 54.97
C ASP A 104 -18.03 42.26 55.07
N GLU A 105 -18.46 43.28 54.31
CA GLU A 105 -18.18 44.74 54.38
C GLU A 105 -16.97 45.30 53.57
N HIS A 106 -17.19 45.97 52.42
CA HIS A 106 -17.68 47.36 52.16
C HIS A 106 -16.54 48.39 51.99
N THR A 107 -16.35 48.96 50.79
CA THR A 107 -16.71 50.34 50.34
C THR A 107 -16.06 50.54 48.94
N GLY A 108 -16.52 51.30 47.93
CA GLY A 108 -17.56 52.31 47.78
C GLY A 108 -17.06 53.50 46.93
N THR A 109 -17.29 53.49 45.60
CA THR A 109 -17.58 54.66 44.68
C THR A 109 -16.51 55.77 44.37
N PRO A 110 -16.68 56.68 43.37
CA PRO A 110 -17.02 56.53 41.93
C PRO A 110 -16.33 57.53 40.93
N SER A 111 -16.65 57.38 39.61
CA SER A 111 -16.92 58.48 38.61
C SER A 111 -15.78 59.02 37.67
N PRO A 112 -16.06 59.79 36.58
CA PRO A 112 -16.30 59.26 35.21
C PRO A 112 -15.67 60.08 34.02
N GLU A 113 -16.02 59.67 32.79
CA GLU A 113 -16.35 60.52 31.60
C GLU A 113 -15.25 61.06 30.64
N GLN A 114 -15.36 60.70 29.34
CA GLN A 114 -15.48 61.59 28.13
C GLN A 114 -15.20 60.78 26.82
N ALA A 115 -16.21 60.59 25.93
CA ALA A 115 -16.59 61.42 24.75
C ALA A 115 -15.72 61.09 23.50
N LEU A 116 -16.17 60.81 22.26
CA LEU A 116 -17.29 61.23 21.38
C LEU A 116 -17.36 60.28 20.12
N PRO A 117 -18.33 60.46 19.16
CA PRO A 117 -18.89 59.43 18.25
C PRO A 117 -18.43 59.55 16.78
N PRO A 118 -18.91 58.68 15.86
CA PRO A 118 -18.96 58.97 14.44
C PRO A 118 -20.39 59.11 13.87
N GLN A 119 -20.48 59.97 12.86
CA GLN A 119 -21.65 60.40 12.09
C GLN A 119 -22.19 59.35 11.09
N PRO A 120 -23.43 59.52 10.59
CA PRO A 120 -24.01 58.71 9.52
C PRO A 120 -23.70 59.28 8.13
N LEU A 121 -23.41 58.40 7.16
CA LEU A 121 -23.31 58.71 5.74
C LEU A 121 -24.10 57.69 4.92
N SER A 122 -25.02 58.22 4.12
CA SER A 122 -25.77 57.67 2.97
C SER A 122 -24.88 56.79 2.07
N ALA A 123 -25.32 55.74 1.35
CA ALA A 123 -26.42 55.62 0.38
C ALA A 123 -26.52 54.13 -0.12
N PRO A 124 -27.48 53.74 -0.99
CA PRO A 124 -27.96 52.37 -1.22
C PRO A 124 -27.36 51.66 -2.45
N ALA A 125 -27.39 50.32 -2.48
CA ALA A 125 -27.54 49.45 -3.67
C ALA A 125 -27.34 47.97 -3.31
N GLN A 126 -28.43 47.26 -2.98
CA GLN A 126 -28.44 45.79 -2.95
C GLN A 126 -29.81 45.32 -3.47
N GLN A 127 -29.96 45.29 -4.79
CA GLN A 127 -31.13 44.66 -5.42
C GLN A 127 -30.87 44.04 -6.81
N GLU A 128 -29.62 43.96 -7.29
CA GLU A 128 -29.31 43.39 -8.61
C GLU A 128 -28.57 42.03 -8.58
N GLU A 129 -28.17 41.53 -7.41
CA GLU A 129 -27.39 40.27 -7.33
C GLU A 129 -28.23 39.00 -7.13
N LEU A 130 -29.56 39.14 -6.99
CA LEU A 130 -30.50 38.04 -6.82
C LEU A 130 -31.27 37.66 -8.12
N GLN A 131 -31.06 38.37 -9.22
CA GLN A 131 -31.73 38.08 -10.50
C GLN A 131 -30.83 37.35 -11.52
N HIS A 132 -29.51 37.32 -11.33
CA HIS A 132 -28.59 36.62 -12.24
C HIS A 132 -28.35 35.14 -11.92
N ALA A 133 -28.83 34.63 -10.78
CA ALA A 133 -28.65 33.24 -10.37
C ALA A 133 -29.76 32.28 -10.86
N GLU A 134 -30.94 32.79 -11.25
CA GLU A 134 -32.06 31.96 -11.72
C GLU A 134 -32.10 31.75 -13.25
N GLU A 135 -31.34 32.54 -14.03
CA GLU A 135 -31.38 32.48 -15.50
C GLU A 135 -30.38 31.48 -16.10
N GLN A 136 -29.35 31.04 -15.35
CA GLN A 136 -28.40 30.02 -15.82
C GLN A 136 -28.85 28.56 -15.55
N GLN A 137 -29.90 28.34 -14.75
CA GLN A 137 -30.44 26.99 -14.49
C GLN A 137 -31.55 26.56 -15.47
N LYS A 138 -31.99 27.43 -16.38
CA LYS A 138 -33.09 27.14 -17.31
C LYS A 138 -32.69 26.81 -18.76
N GLU A 139 -31.39 26.82 -19.07
CA GLU A 139 -30.89 26.56 -20.43
C GLU A 139 -30.25 25.16 -20.62
N LEU A 140 -30.33 24.27 -19.63
CA LEU A 140 -29.75 22.91 -19.68
C LEU A 140 -30.78 21.76 -19.71
N GLN A 141 -32.04 22.06 -20.04
CA GLN A 141 -33.05 21.02 -20.29
C GLN A 141 -33.79 21.31 -21.59
N ARG A 142 -33.20 20.87 -22.71
CA ARG A 142 -33.94 20.69 -23.96
C ARG A 142 -33.45 19.44 -24.70
N THR A 143 -34.14 18.34 -24.35
CA THR A 143 -34.65 17.28 -25.24
C THR A 143 -33.74 16.72 -26.33
N GLU A 144 -33.20 15.52 -26.10
CA GLU A 144 -33.04 14.49 -27.13
C GLU A 144 -33.51 13.12 -26.60
N GLU A 145 -34.20 12.39 -27.48
CA GLU A 145 -34.94 11.14 -27.26
C GLU A 145 -34.04 9.91 -27.00
N PRO A 146 -34.57 8.82 -26.39
CA PRO A 146 -33.78 7.65 -26.04
C PRO A 146 -33.63 6.71 -27.23
N LYS A 147 -32.42 6.58 -27.76
CA LYS A 147 -32.01 5.40 -28.53
C LYS A 147 -31.41 4.38 -27.57
N GLU A 148 -32.03 3.21 -27.50
CA GLU A 148 -31.46 1.99 -26.92
C GLU A 148 -30.07 1.75 -27.52
N ALA A 149 -29.03 2.02 -26.73
CA ALA A 149 -27.69 1.57 -26.98
C ALA A 149 -27.32 0.61 -25.84
N GLN A 150 -27.32 -0.68 -26.15
CA GLN A 150 -26.66 -1.67 -25.30
C GLN A 150 -25.20 -1.25 -25.10
N PRO A 151 -24.67 -1.19 -23.87
CA PRO A 151 -23.25 -0.99 -23.68
C PRO A 151 -22.54 -2.33 -23.97
N VAL A 152 -22.17 -2.54 -25.23
CA VAL A 152 -21.12 -3.49 -25.59
C VAL A 152 -19.79 -2.91 -25.11
N PHE A 153 -19.48 -3.12 -23.82
CA PHE A 153 -18.13 -2.96 -23.31
C PHE A 153 -17.28 -4.09 -23.88
N SER A 154 -16.74 -3.87 -25.06
CA SER A 154 -15.52 -4.59 -25.47
C SER A 154 -14.38 -4.04 -24.60
N PRO A 155 -13.69 -4.88 -23.81
CA PRO A 155 -12.48 -4.45 -23.14
C PRO A 155 -11.50 -4.06 -24.25
N GLN A 156 -11.23 -2.77 -24.38
CA GLN A 156 -10.17 -2.30 -25.26
C GLN A 156 -8.89 -2.97 -24.78
N ILE A 157 -8.43 -3.92 -25.59
CA ILE A 157 -7.13 -4.54 -25.51
C ILE A 157 -6.13 -3.41 -25.31
N LEU A 158 -5.48 -3.44 -24.14
CA LEU A 158 -4.35 -2.61 -23.76
C LEU A 158 -3.47 -2.45 -25.00
N LYS A 159 -3.34 -1.23 -25.52
CA LYS A 159 -2.33 -0.91 -26.53
C LYS A 159 -1.01 -1.39 -25.95
N GLN A 160 -0.49 -2.51 -26.44
CA GLN A 160 0.90 -2.89 -26.27
C GLN A 160 1.69 -1.77 -26.94
N SER A 161 2.07 -0.78 -26.15
CA SER A 161 3.04 0.22 -26.55
C SER A 161 4.28 -0.56 -26.99
N THR A 162 4.59 -0.46 -28.28
CA THR A 162 5.87 -0.84 -28.89
C THR A 162 6.96 0.07 -28.33
N SER A 163 7.15 0.07 -27.00
CA SER A 163 8.21 0.81 -26.35
C SER A 163 9.48 0.02 -26.55
N THR A 164 10.46 0.64 -27.21
CA THR A 164 11.84 0.21 -27.17
C THR A 164 12.21 -0.19 -25.73
N PRO A 165 12.84 -1.36 -25.52
CA PRO A 165 13.17 -1.82 -24.17
C PRO A 165 14.00 -0.74 -23.47
N THR A 166 13.50 -0.24 -22.34
CA THR A 166 14.23 0.73 -21.52
C THR A 166 15.39 0.01 -20.85
N PRO A 167 16.65 0.38 -21.12
CA PRO A 167 17.80 -0.39 -20.68
C PRO A 167 18.03 -0.30 -19.17
N VAL A 168 17.43 0.66 -18.45
CA VAL A 168 17.56 0.77 -17.00
C VAL A 168 16.20 0.74 -16.32
N THR A 169 16.04 -0.16 -15.36
CA THR A 169 14.82 -0.29 -14.55
C THR A 169 15.11 -0.02 -13.08
N LEU A 170 14.21 0.70 -12.43
CA LEU A 170 14.30 1.13 -11.04
C LEU A 170 13.07 0.66 -10.26
N THR A 171 13.28 0.23 -9.02
CA THR A 171 12.20 0.06 -8.03
C THR A 171 12.43 1.02 -6.88
N LEU A 172 11.35 1.62 -6.35
CA LEU A 172 11.37 2.56 -5.24
C LEU A 172 10.55 2.11 -4.02
N LEU A 173 9.64 1.15 -4.16
CA LEU A 173 8.83 0.61 -3.07
C LEU A 173 9.61 -0.38 -2.22
N LYS A 174 9.49 -0.28 -0.90
CA LYS A 174 10.26 -0.98 0.13
C LYS A 174 11.77 -0.69 0.10
N GLN A 175 12.45 -1.13 -0.96
CA GLN A 175 13.89 -0.99 -1.14
C GLN A 175 14.20 -0.45 -2.54
N MET A 176 15.06 0.57 -2.59
CA MET A 176 15.54 1.05 -3.88
C MET A 176 16.52 0.06 -4.51
N ARG A 177 16.22 -0.37 -5.75
CA ARG A 177 17.06 -1.25 -6.55
C ARG A 177 17.06 -0.78 -8.00
N CYS A 178 18.09 -1.18 -8.73
CA CYS A 178 18.30 -0.79 -10.11
C CYS A 178 18.85 -1.98 -10.89
N TRP A 179 18.35 -2.20 -12.10
CA TRP A 179 18.85 -3.21 -13.01
C TRP A 179 19.11 -2.59 -14.38
N ILE A 180 20.17 -3.08 -15.03
CA ILE A 180 20.45 -2.78 -16.44
C ILE A 180 20.09 -4.02 -17.24
N GLN A 181 19.41 -3.81 -18.35
CA GLN A 181 19.08 -4.82 -19.34
C GLN A 181 19.94 -4.60 -20.59
N ALA A 182 20.71 -5.63 -20.95
CA ALA A 182 21.47 -5.68 -22.20
C ALA A 182 20.55 -5.94 -23.40
N ASP A 183 21.08 -5.77 -24.61
CA ASP A 183 20.30 -5.88 -25.86
C ASP A 183 19.74 -7.28 -26.11
N ASP A 184 20.38 -8.31 -25.54
CA ASP A 184 19.96 -9.71 -25.60
C ASP A 184 18.93 -10.09 -24.53
N GLY A 185 18.54 -9.12 -23.68
CA GLY A 185 17.60 -9.31 -22.58
C GLY A 185 18.23 -9.73 -21.25
N THR A 186 19.55 -9.95 -21.20
CA THR A 186 20.26 -10.28 -19.95
C THR A 186 20.18 -9.10 -18.98
N GLN A 187 19.84 -9.38 -17.72
CA GLN A 187 19.71 -8.35 -16.69
C GLN A 187 20.76 -8.49 -15.59
N VAL A 188 21.37 -7.38 -15.20
CA VAL A 188 22.31 -7.29 -14.08
C VAL A 188 21.86 -6.21 -13.10
N GLU A 189 21.87 -6.53 -11.80
CA GLU A 189 21.59 -5.57 -10.74
C GLU A 189 22.76 -4.58 -10.59
N VAL A 190 22.47 -3.29 -10.68
CA VAL A 190 23.43 -2.23 -10.36
C VAL A 190 23.59 -2.20 -8.85
N LYS A 191 24.80 -2.50 -8.37
CA LYS A 191 25.15 -2.40 -6.95
C LYS A 191 25.23 -0.94 -6.52
N LEU A 192 24.07 -0.33 -6.31
CA LEU A 192 23.91 1.01 -5.77
C LEU A 192 24.44 1.03 -4.34
N ARG A 193 25.71 1.41 -4.20
CA ARG A 193 26.31 1.52 -2.88
C ARG A 193 25.55 2.63 -2.12
N LYS A 194 25.48 2.57 -0.79
CA LYS A 194 24.74 3.60 -0.02
C LYS A 194 25.53 4.91 0.05
N GLY A 195 26.85 4.84 0.24
CA GLY A 195 27.70 6.02 0.35
C GLY A 195 27.54 6.65 1.73
N GLU A 196 28.13 7.83 1.94
CA GLU A 196 27.97 8.55 3.19
C GLU A 196 26.49 8.95 3.37
N HIS A 197 25.86 8.43 4.43
CA HIS A 197 24.48 8.75 4.80
C HIS A 197 23.42 8.58 3.68
N ALA A 198 23.64 7.65 2.75
CA ALA A 198 22.71 7.36 1.65
C ALA A 198 22.36 8.53 0.72
N ILE A 199 23.09 9.65 0.74
CA ILE A 199 22.69 10.89 0.06
C ILE A 199 22.44 10.72 -1.44
N ARG A 200 23.28 9.94 -2.11
CA ARG A 200 23.08 9.60 -3.52
C ARG A 200 21.80 8.86 -3.79
N LEU A 201 21.37 7.99 -2.88
CA LEU A 201 20.14 7.23 -3.03
C LEU A 201 18.93 8.13 -2.82
N ILE A 202 19.03 9.09 -1.90
CA ILE A 202 18.01 10.13 -1.67
C ILE A 202 17.82 10.97 -2.94
N GLN A 203 18.91 11.42 -3.56
CA GLN A 203 18.87 12.21 -4.80
C GLN A 203 18.22 11.41 -5.95
N LEU A 204 18.64 10.15 -6.15
CA LEU A 204 18.05 9.30 -7.18
C LEU A 204 16.57 9.05 -6.91
N ALA A 205 16.19 8.71 -5.67
CA ALA A 205 14.80 8.45 -5.30
C ALA A 205 13.90 9.67 -5.52
N TYR A 206 14.38 10.87 -5.16
CA TYR A 206 13.61 12.11 -5.34
C TYR A 206 13.34 12.40 -6.82
N ILE A 207 14.35 12.30 -7.67
CA ILE A 207 14.21 12.54 -9.12
C ILE A 207 13.39 11.42 -9.78
N ALA A 208 13.65 10.16 -9.43
CA ALA A 208 12.96 9.00 -9.99
C ALA A 208 11.46 8.99 -9.64
N TRP A 209 11.08 9.37 -8.42
CA TRP A 209 9.68 9.50 -8.02
C TRP A 209 8.90 10.51 -8.89
N ARG A 210 9.57 11.53 -9.42
CA ARG A 210 8.96 12.55 -10.29
C ARG A 210 8.72 12.06 -11.72
N ARG A 211 9.14 10.82 -12.06
CA ARG A 211 8.84 10.08 -13.29
C ARG A 211 9.05 10.90 -14.57
N GLY A 212 10.24 11.48 -14.72
CA GLY A 212 10.60 12.24 -15.93
C GLY A 212 10.19 13.71 -15.92
N ASN A 213 9.38 14.17 -14.96
CA ASN A 213 9.15 15.60 -14.79
C ASN A 213 10.44 16.30 -14.35
N ALA A 214 10.82 17.36 -15.07
CA ALA A 214 12.02 18.13 -14.78
C ALA A 214 11.91 18.86 -13.43
N VAL A 215 12.98 18.79 -12.64
CA VAL A 215 13.06 19.35 -11.30
C VAL A 215 14.23 20.31 -11.23
N ASP A 216 13.97 21.54 -10.83
CA ASP A 216 14.99 22.56 -10.60
C ASP A 216 16.06 22.06 -9.60
N ARG A 217 17.35 22.23 -9.95
CA ARG A 217 18.50 21.91 -9.10
C ARG A 217 18.34 22.48 -7.70
N ASP A 218 17.95 23.74 -7.58
CA ASP A 218 17.87 24.41 -6.28
C ASP A 218 16.75 23.81 -5.42
N LYS A 219 15.69 23.29 -6.06
CA LYS A 219 14.65 22.53 -5.37
C LYS A 219 15.17 21.19 -4.88
N VAL A 220 16.00 20.49 -5.65
CA VAL A 220 16.61 19.24 -5.17
C VAL A 220 17.53 19.52 -3.97
N LEU A 221 18.42 20.51 -4.08
CA LEU A 221 19.32 20.92 -3.01
C LEU A 221 18.54 21.29 -1.74
N THR A 222 17.53 22.14 -1.87
CA THR A 222 16.79 22.67 -0.72
C THR A 222 15.82 21.65 -0.12
N TYR A 223 14.99 21.01 -0.95
CA TYR A 223 13.89 20.17 -0.47
C TYR A 223 14.33 18.75 -0.15
N ALA A 224 15.25 18.17 -0.94
CA ALA A 224 15.67 16.78 -0.77
C ALA A 224 16.92 16.64 0.11
N ILE A 225 17.90 17.54 -0.01
CA ILE A 225 19.20 17.42 0.66
C ILE A 225 19.27 18.26 1.95
N ALA A 226 19.01 19.57 1.87
CA ALA A 226 19.21 20.50 2.97
C ALA A 226 18.20 20.32 4.11
N ARG A 227 17.01 19.74 3.86
CA ARG A 227 15.99 19.53 4.90
C ARG A 227 16.26 18.33 5.82
N GLY A 228 17.31 17.55 5.56
CA GLY A 228 17.77 16.49 6.46
C GLY A 228 18.89 16.99 7.39
N LYS A 229 19.83 16.10 7.70
CA LYS A 229 21.03 16.37 8.52
C LYS A 229 21.93 17.50 8.00
N ARG A 230 21.81 17.87 6.72
CA ARG A 230 22.65 18.87 6.03
C ARG A 230 22.07 20.28 6.01
N ARG A 231 21.22 20.61 6.98
CA ARG A 231 20.55 21.92 7.06
C ARG A 231 21.48 23.11 7.21
N ASP A 232 22.63 22.87 7.83
CA ASP A 232 23.60 23.93 8.13
C ASP A 232 24.64 24.12 7.01
N MET A 233 24.57 23.34 5.93
CA MET A 233 25.46 23.50 4.78
C MET A 233 25.07 24.72 3.95
N ASN A 234 26.07 25.44 3.44
CA ASN A 234 25.84 26.54 2.51
C ASN A 234 25.49 26.00 1.10
N ALA A 235 25.01 26.88 0.22
CA ALA A 235 24.58 26.50 -1.13
C ALA A 235 25.70 25.83 -1.95
N ASP A 236 26.94 26.29 -1.79
CA ASP A 236 28.10 25.75 -2.51
C ASP A 236 28.42 24.33 -2.07
N GLN A 237 28.47 24.07 -0.75
CA GLN A 237 28.65 22.74 -0.18
C GLN A 237 27.54 21.77 -0.59
N LEU A 238 26.29 22.23 -0.60
CA LEU A 238 25.16 21.44 -1.09
C LEU A 238 25.32 21.09 -2.58
N GLY A 239 25.79 22.06 -3.38
CA GLY A 239 26.13 21.86 -4.79
C GLY A 239 27.21 20.80 -4.98
N GLU A 240 28.30 20.87 -4.22
CA GLU A 240 29.38 19.87 -4.25
C GLU A 240 28.89 18.47 -3.87
N VAL A 241 28.07 18.37 -2.82
CA VAL A 241 27.47 17.09 -2.39
C VAL A 241 26.58 16.51 -3.48
N PHE A 242 25.76 17.34 -4.13
CA PHE A 242 24.91 16.93 -5.24
C PHE A 242 25.71 16.44 -6.45
N ASP A 243 26.76 17.16 -6.84
CA ASP A 243 27.60 16.78 -7.97
C ASP A 243 28.44 15.53 -7.67
N ALA A 244 28.93 15.39 -6.43
CA ALA A 244 29.61 14.18 -5.98
C ALA A 244 28.66 12.96 -5.99
N ALA A 245 27.45 13.10 -5.47
CA ALA A 245 26.44 12.05 -5.46
C ALA A 245 26.10 11.58 -6.89
N LYS A 246 25.87 12.52 -7.80
CA LYS A 246 25.65 12.25 -9.23
C LYS A 246 26.82 11.48 -9.85
N ARG A 247 28.06 11.93 -9.61
CA ARG A 247 29.27 11.28 -10.10
C ARG A 247 29.39 9.84 -9.60
N TYR A 248 29.10 9.57 -8.32
CA TYR A 248 29.17 8.22 -7.76
C TYR A 248 28.08 7.29 -8.29
N LEU A 249 26.88 7.81 -8.58
CA LEU A 249 25.82 7.02 -9.21
C LEU A 249 26.21 6.59 -10.63
N ARG A 250 26.75 7.53 -11.43
CA ARG A 250 27.28 7.22 -12.76
C ARG A 250 28.39 6.19 -12.70
N GLN A 251 29.32 6.31 -11.75
CA GLN A 251 30.37 5.29 -11.55
C GLN A 251 29.82 3.89 -11.20
N ASP A 252 28.74 3.82 -10.42
CA ASP A 252 28.10 2.54 -10.11
C ASP A 252 27.38 1.96 -11.33
N LEU A 253 26.75 2.81 -12.16
CA LEU A 253 26.15 2.43 -13.45
C LEU A 253 27.21 1.94 -14.45
N ASP A 254 28.25 2.74 -14.69
CA ASP A 254 29.37 2.41 -15.60
C ASP A 254 30.04 1.10 -15.21
N ARG A 255 30.14 0.81 -13.91
CA ARG A 255 30.69 -0.47 -13.43
C ARG A 255 29.82 -1.64 -13.85
N ALA A 256 28.50 -1.51 -13.74
CA ALA A 256 27.56 -2.55 -14.13
C ALA A 256 27.49 -2.72 -15.66
N VAL A 257 27.55 -1.63 -16.44
CA VAL A 257 27.66 -1.68 -17.91
C VAL A 257 28.94 -2.42 -18.33
N LYS A 258 30.09 -2.05 -17.76
CA LYS A 258 31.36 -2.73 -18.04
C LYS A 258 31.36 -4.21 -17.64
N GLU A 259 30.62 -4.58 -16.58
CA GLU A 259 30.45 -5.97 -16.17
C GLU A 259 29.65 -6.77 -17.20
N LEU A 260 28.55 -6.20 -17.73
CA LEU A 260 27.76 -6.78 -18.82
C LEU A 260 28.59 -6.93 -20.11
N GLU A 261 29.26 -5.87 -20.55
CA GLU A 261 30.09 -5.87 -21.75
C GLU A 261 31.22 -6.90 -21.66
N LYS A 262 31.88 -7.00 -20.49
CA LYS A 262 32.93 -7.98 -20.25
C LYS A 262 32.41 -9.43 -20.36
N ASN A 263 31.14 -9.65 -20.03
CA ASN A 263 30.48 -10.95 -20.14
C ASN A 263 29.90 -11.21 -21.54
N GLY A 264 30.12 -10.31 -22.52
CA GLY A 264 29.66 -10.48 -23.90
C GLY A 264 28.22 -10.02 -24.14
N HIS A 265 27.64 -9.26 -23.21
CA HIS A 265 26.28 -8.72 -23.30
C HIS A 265 26.36 -7.21 -23.55
N PRO A 266 26.37 -6.75 -24.82
CA PRO A 266 26.46 -5.33 -25.13
C PRO A 266 25.19 -4.59 -24.70
N VAL A 267 25.35 -3.33 -24.31
CA VAL A 267 24.24 -2.44 -24.00
C VAL A 267 24.31 -1.25 -24.96
N THR A 268 23.40 -1.19 -25.92
CA THR A 268 23.40 -0.13 -26.93
C THR A 268 22.63 1.10 -26.44
N GLY A 269 23.22 2.29 -26.59
CA GLY A 269 22.57 3.57 -26.33
C GLY A 269 23.31 4.44 -25.31
N ASP A 270 22.90 5.71 -25.22
CA ASP A 270 23.35 6.60 -24.15
C ASP A 270 22.55 6.27 -22.88
N ILE A 271 23.24 5.84 -21.83
CA ILE A 271 22.63 5.39 -20.58
C ILE A 271 23.16 6.25 -19.45
N ASP A 272 22.27 6.97 -18.81
CA ASP A 272 22.53 7.73 -17.59
C ASP A 272 21.32 7.60 -16.67
N PHE A 273 21.47 7.98 -15.40
CA PHE A 273 20.33 8.16 -14.50
C PHE A 273 19.64 9.51 -14.70
N PHE A 274 20.37 10.53 -15.14
CA PHE A 274 19.89 11.91 -15.13
C PHE A 274 19.98 12.54 -16.52
N SER A 275 18.89 13.18 -16.96
CA SER A 275 18.95 14.20 -18.01
C SER A 275 19.04 15.58 -17.35
N ASN A 276 19.78 16.50 -17.98
CA ASN A 276 19.94 17.88 -17.51
C ASN A 276 19.69 18.86 -18.66
N GLU A 277 18.66 19.68 -18.50
CA GLU A 277 18.32 20.76 -19.43
C GLU A 277 18.25 22.08 -18.65
N SER A 278 19.15 23.02 -18.95
CA SER A 278 19.15 24.38 -18.38
C SER A 278 19.02 24.45 -16.85
N GLY A 279 19.65 23.53 -16.11
CA GLY A 279 19.59 23.50 -14.63
C GLY A 279 18.41 22.73 -14.05
N PHE A 280 17.58 22.13 -14.90
CA PHE A 280 16.54 21.18 -14.50
C PHE A 280 17.02 19.76 -14.68
N TYR A 281 16.77 18.93 -13.67
CA TYR A 281 17.11 17.52 -13.63
C TYR A 281 15.85 16.67 -13.76
N SER A 282 15.88 15.73 -14.69
CA SER A 282 14.85 14.69 -14.82
C SER A 282 15.50 13.31 -14.84
N LEU A 283 14.68 12.29 -14.64
CA LEU A 283 15.11 10.91 -14.87
C LEU A 283 15.41 10.74 -16.36
N HIS A 284 16.57 10.18 -16.70
CA HIS A 284 16.96 10.00 -18.10
C HIS A 284 15.95 9.11 -18.86
N PRO A 285 15.68 9.33 -20.16
CA PRO A 285 14.72 8.53 -20.92
C PRO A 285 15.04 7.03 -20.99
N SER A 286 16.29 6.65 -20.77
CA SER A 286 16.72 5.25 -20.71
C SER A 286 16.29 4.54 -19.41
N CYS A 287 15.84 5.30 -18.41
CA CYS A 287 15.44 4.81 -17.10
C CYS A 287 13.92 4.76 -16.94
N ARG A 288 13.42 3.71 -16.29
CA ARG A 288 11.99 3.57 -15.95
C ARG A 288 11.79 3.07 -14.53
N VAL A 289 10.83 3.66 -13.82
CA VAL A 289 10.43 3.22 -12.47
C VAL A 289 9.26 2.23 -12.58
N ILE A 290 9.55 0.94 -12.45
CA ILE A 290 8.62 -0.12 -12.85
C ILE A 290 7.54 -0.42 -11.81
N ASP A 291 7.86 -0.30 -10.52
CA ASP A 291 6.94 -0.66 -9.44
C ASP A 291 5.89 0.42 -9.21
N LEU A 292 6.30 1.69 -9.25
CA LEU A 292 5.36 2.81 -9.19
C LEU A 292 4.42 2.82 -10.40
N ASP A 293 4.90 2.48 -11.59
CA ASP A 293 4.06 2.32 -12.78
C ASP A 293 3.04 1.19 -12.61
N LYS A 294 3.46 0.03 -12.09
CA LYS A 294 2.56 -1.11 -11.79
C LYS A 294 1.46 -0.74 -10.81
N ILE A 295 1.78 0.01 -9.75
CA ILE A 295 0.75 0.48 -8.79
C ILE A 295 -0.27 1.39 -9.49
N GLU A 296 0.17 2.31 -10.37
CA GLU A 296 -0.79 3.13 -11.14
C GLU A 296 -1.65 2.29 -12.08
N GLU A 297 -1.03 1.35 -12.80
CA GLU A 297 -1.71 0.47 -13.74
C GLU A 297 -2.82 -0.32 -13.05
N HIS A 298 -2.53 -0.93 -11.89
CA HIS A 298 -3.52 -1.68 -11.13
C HIS A 298 -4.54 -0.79 -10.40
N TYR A 299 -4.19 0.46 -10.07
CA TYR A 299 -5.12 1.38 -9.42
C TYR A 299 -6.10 2.07 -10.40
N ASN A 300 -5.71 2.21 -11.67
CA ASN A 300 -6.55 2.85 -12.69
C ASN A 300 -7.95 2.22 -12.82
N PRO A 301 -8.10 0.88 -12.92
CA PRO A 301 -9.40 0.24 -12.90
C PRO A 301 -10.22 0.60 -11.65
N ILE A 302 -9.61 0.56 -10.45
CA ILE A 302 -10.29 0.90 -9.19
C ILE A 302 -10.82 2.34 -9.23
N LYS A 303 -10.04 3.27 -9.78
CA LYS A 303 -10.44 4.67 -9.93
C LYS A 303 -11.61 4.83 -10.90
N VAL A 304 -11.65 4.05 -11.98
CA VAL A 304 -12.79 4.03 -12.93
C VAL A 304 -14.03 3.49 -12.24
N ALA A 305 -13.94 2.34 -11.56
CA ALA A 305 -15.04 1.75 -10.81
C ALA A 305 -15.63 2.71 -9.78
N ARG A 306 -14.77 3.47 -9.08
CA ARG A 306 -15.20 4.50 -8.12
C ARG A 306 -16.02 5.60 -8.77
N LYS A 307 -15.59 6.09 -9.94
CA LYS A 307 -16.30 7.15 -10.67
C LYS A 307 -17.65 6.69 -11.19
N GLU A 308 -17.76 5.40 -11.51
CA GLU A 308 -18.98 4.78 -12.02
C GLU A 308 -19.93 4.31 -10.89
N GLY A 309 -19.59 4.53 -9.61
CA GLY A 309 -20.39 4.09 -8.47
C GLY A 309 -20.42 2.56 -8.27
N LEU A 310 -19.51 1.83 -8.92
CA LEU A 310 -19.46 0.35 -8.86
C LEU A 310 -18.86 -0.18 -7.56
N LEU A 311 -18.29 0.70 -6.73
CA LEU A 311 -17.67 0.36 -5.45
C LEU A 311 -18.57 0.67 -4.24
N ASP A 312 -19.76 1.20 -4.46
CA ASP A 312 -20.71 1.45 -3.36
C ASP A 312 -21.03 0.11 -2.68
N GLU A 313 -21.07 0.11 -1.34
CA GLU A 313 -21.29 -1.11 -0.52
C GLU A 313 -22.65 -1.73 -0.87
N LYS A 314 -22.68 -2.58 -1.90
CA LYS A 314 -23.86 -3.39 -2.21
C LYS A 314 -23.97 -4.48 -1.16
N LEU A 315 -25.18 -4.67 -0.66
CA LEU A 315 -25.48 -5.64 0.39
C LEU A 315 -25.09 -7.07 -0.01
N ASP A 316 -25.12 -7.39 -1.30
CA ASP A 316 -24.79 -8.70 -1.86
C ASP A 316 -23.29 -8.93 -2.11
N GLY A 317 -22.45 -7.91 -1.93
CA GLY A 317 -21.03 -7.99 -2.23
C GLY A 317 -20.70 -8.05 -3.72
N THR A 318 -21.65 -7.74 -4.61
CA THR A 318 -21.43 -7.82 -6.06
C THR A 318 -20.48 -6.73 -6.54
N MET A 319 -19.28 -7.15 -6.94
CA MET A 319 -18.25 -6.30 -7.51
C MET A 319 -17.76 -6.93 -8.82
N PRO A 320 -17.50 -6.14 -9.89
CA PRO A 320 -17.00 -6.72 -11.13
C PRO A 320 -15.67 -7.44 -10.95
N ASP A 321 -15.50 -8.61 -11.58
CA ASP A 321 -14.28 -9.43 -11.46
C ASP A 321 -12.99 -8.67 -11.80
N TRP A 322 -13.07 -7.77 -12.78
CA TRP A 322 -11.92 -6.95 -13.17
C TRP A 322 -11.47 -5.99 -12.06
N VAL A 323 -12.37 -5.53 -11.18
CA VAL A 323 -12.03 -4.74 -10.00
C VAL A 323 -11.39 -5.62 -8.93
N ILE A 324 -11.95 -6.83 -8.70
CA ILE A 324 -11.39 -7.81 -7.76
C ILE A 324 -9.95 -8.14 -8.15
N HIS A 325 -9.72 -8.47 -9.42
CA HIS A 325 -8.38 -8.75 -9.95
C HIS A 325 -7.45 -7.54 -9.83
N ALA A 326 -7.93 -6.33 -10.13
CA ALA A 326 -7.13 -5.11 -9.97
C ALA A 326 -6.70 -4.91 -8.51
N CYS A 327 -7.60 -5.10 -7.54
CA CYS A 327 -7.28 -4.98 -6.12
C CYS A 327 -6.28 -6.06 -5.68
N GLN A 328 -6.48 -7.32 -6.05
CA GLN A 328 -5.56 -8.43 -5.72
C GLN A 328 -4.17 -8.19 -6.32
N ASN A 329 -4.10 -7.77 -7.58
CA ASN A 329 -2.84 -7.45 -8.24
C ASN A 329 -2.14 -6.26 -7.57
N LEU A 330 -2.88 -5.22 -7.18
CA LEU A 330 -2.32 -4.07 -6.47
C LEU A 330 -1.77 -4.49 -5.09
N ILE A 331 -2.52 -5.27 -4.32
CA ILE A 331 -2.09 -5.78 -3.01
C ILE A 331 -0.80 -6.61 -3.18
N GLY A 332 -0.75 -7.50 -4.17
CA GLY A 332 0.44 -8.32 -4.45
C GLY A 332 1.64 -7.52 -4.98
N ALA A 333 1.39 -6.42 -5.70
CA ALA A 333 2.42 -5.56 -6.28
C ALA A 333 3.00 -4.53 -5.29
N TYR A 334 2.43 -4.38 -4.08
CA TYR A 334 2.88 -3.41 -3.07
C TYR A 334 3.80 -4.07 -2.03
N PRO A 335 5.14 -4.06 -2.22
CA PRO A 335 6.06 -4.71 -1.28
C PRO A 335 6.25 -3.94 0.03
N GLY A 336 5.90 -2.66 0.07
CA GLY A 336 6.11 -1.74 1.19
C GLY A 336 6.13 -0.28 0.73
N ASP A 337 6.34 0.64 1.67
CA ASP A 337 6.28 2.09 1.39
C ASP A 337 7.46 2.57 0.55
N LEU A 338 7.32 3.76 -0.05
CA LEU A 338 8.40 4.39 -0.80
C LEU A 338 9.67 4.45 0.06
N ILE A 339 10.75 3.85 -0.44
CA ILE A 339 12.09 3.82 0.15
C ILE A 339 12.11 3.46 1.65
N GLN A 340 11.18 2.62 2.10
CA GLN A 340 11.00 2.22 3.51
C GLN A 340 12.32 1.81 4.19
N SER A 341 13.12 0.94 3.57
CA SER A 341 14.39 0.48 4.14
C SER A 341 15.44 1.58 4.28
N LEU A 342 15.35 2.66 3.50
CA LEU A 342 16.21 3.84 3.66
C LEU A 342 15.70 4.73 4.79
N LEU A 343 14.38 4.94 4.88
CA LEU A 343 13.75 5.73 5.93
C LEU A 343 13.96 5.15 7.32
N GLU A 344 13.93 3.83 7.45
CA GLU A 344 14.20 3.12 8.71
C GLU A 344 15.67 3.22 9.11
N LYS A 345 16.59 3.18 8.13
CA LYS A 345 18.03 3.16 8.40
C LYS A 345 18.63 4.55 8.62
N PHE A 346 18.13 5.57 7.95
CA PHE A 346 18.66 6.94 7.97
C PHE A 346 17.55 8.00 8.13
N PRO A 347 16.70 7.92 9.15
CA PRO A 347 15.54 8.80 9.29
C PRO A 347 15.89 10.29 9.34
N GLU A 348 17.06 10.65 9.88
CA GLU A 348 17.58 12.02 10.01
C GLU A 348 18.00 12.66 8.69
N GLU A 349 18.20 11.86 7.64
CA GLU A 349 18.63 12.35 6.33
C GLU A 349 17.45 12.85 5.48
N PHE A 350 16.22 12.54 5.88
CA PHE A 350 15.03 12.83 5.09
C PHE A 350 14.29 14.08 5.55
N GLY A 351 14.04 14.97 4.60
CA GLY A 351 13.13 16.10 4.78
C GLY A 351 11.65 15.73 4.64
N SER A 352 10.78 16.73 4.75
CA SER A 352 9.32 16.58 4.64
C SER A 352 8.82 16.06 3.28
N TRP A 353 9.66 16.14 2.24
CA TRP A 353 9.29 15.77 0.87
C TRP A 353 8.84 14.31 0.76
N VAL A 354 9.44 13.39 1.55
CA VAL A 354 9.15 11.95 1.47
C VAL A 354 7.72 11.63 1.91
N LYS A 355 7.13 12.51 2.72
CA LYS A 355 5.80 12.24 3.28
C LYS A 355 4.73 12.12 2.21
N GLU A 356 4.81 12.93 1.15
CA GLU A 356 3.85 12.93 0.04
C GLU A 356 3.84 11.59 -0.72
N PRO A 357 4.96 11.12 -1.31
CA PRO A 357 4.95 9.85 -2.02
C PRO A 357 4.62 8.65 -1.13
N VAL A 358 5.10 8.63 0.11
CA VAL A 358 4.76 7.56 1.06
C VAL A 358 3.24 7.49 1.25
N THR A 359 2.61 8.64 1.49
CA THR A 359 1.15 8.71 1.69
C THR A 359 0.40 8.33 0.42
N LEU A 360 0.85 8.80 -0.75
CA LEU A 360 0.18 8.62 -2.04
C LEU A 360 0.08 7.13 -2.43
N TYR A 361 1.18 6.39 -2.40
CA TYR A 361 1.15 4.98 -2.83
C TYR A 361 0.51 4.09 -1.77
N ARG A 362 0.68 4.43 -0.49
CA ARG A 362 -0.02 3.74 0.59
C ARG A 362 -1.53 3.92 0.50
N ASP A 363 -2.03 5.10 0.17
CA ASP A 363 -3.48 5.34 -0.01
C ASP A 363 -4.07 4.37 -1.04
N LYS A 364 -3.37 4.14 -2.16
CA LYS A 364 -3.82 3.21 -3.21
C LYS A 364 -3.86 1.78 -2.71
N TYR A 365 -2.86 1.37 -1.95
CA TYR A 365 -2.80 0.05 -1.31
C TYR A 365 -3.92 -0.15 -0.29
N LEU A 366 -4.12 0.83 0.61
CA LEU A 366 -5.15 0.78 1.64
C LEU A 366 -6.56 0.80 1.03
N ASP A 367 -6.77 1.56 -0.05
CA ASP A 367 -8.03 1.53 -0.80
C ASP A 367 -8.32 0.12 -1.32
N ALA A 368 -7.34 -0.56 -1.94
CA ALA A 368 -7.52 -1.92 -2.44
C ALA A 368 -7.79 -2.93 -1.31
N LEU A 369 -7.09 -2.82 -0.18
CA LEU A 369 -7.35 -3.65 1.00
C LEU A 369 -8.77 -3.46 1.54
N LEU A 370 -9.24 -2.21 1.67
CA LEU A 370 -10.56 -1.92 2.21
C LEU A 370 -11.67 -2.44 1.29
N ILE A 371 -11.52 -2.24 -0.03
CA ILE A 371 -12.45 -2.76 -1.03
C ILE A 371 -12.54 -4.29 -0.95
N MET A 372 -11.39 -4.97 -0.91
CA MET A 372 -11.36 -6.42 -0.80
C MET A 372 -11.90 -6.92 0.54
N ALA A 373 -11.60 -6.26 1.66
CA ALA A 373 -12.11 -6.63 2.98
C ALA A 373 -13.63 -6.55 3.03
N ASN A 374 -14.20 -5.47 2.47
CA ASN A 374 -15.65 -5.29 2.38
C ASN A 374 -16.30 -6.32 1.47
N HIS A 375 -15.69 -6.64 0.33
CA HIS A 375 -16.18 -7.65 -0.59
C HIS A 375 -16.21 -9.04 0.07
N GLU A 376 -15.11 -9.47 0.69
CA GLU A 376 -15.02 -10.76 1.39
C GLU A 376 -15.97 -10.80 2.60
N SER A 377 -16.15 -9.70 3.32
CA SER A 377 -17.11 -9.57 4.42
C SER A 377 -18.56 -9.75 3.93
N ALA A 378 -18.91 -9.13 2.80
CA ALA A 378 -20.23 -9.29 2.20
C ALA A 378 -20.47 -10.72 1.67
N LEU A 379 -19.45 -11.37 1.08
CA LEU A 379 -19.51 -12.78 0.73
C LEU A 379 -19.69 -13.67 1.97
N GLY A 380 -18.96 -13.38 3.06
CA GLY A 380 -19.11 -14.09 4.33
C GLY A 380 -20.52 -13.99 4.93
N ARG A 381 -21.30 -12.96 4.62
CA ARG A 381 -22.67 -12.83 5.11
C ARG A 381 -23.72 -13.45 4.18
N ASN A 382 -23.48 -13.41 2.87
CA ASN A 382 -24.51 -13.69 1.88
C ASN A 382 -24.22 -14.90 0.96
N VAL A 383 -23.02 -15.48 1.00
CA VAL A 383 -22.69 -16.66 0.18
C VAL A 383 -23.57 -17.83 0.56
N PHE A 384 -24.35 -18.28 -0.42
CA PHE A 384 -25.17 -19.48 -0.35
C PHE A 384 -25.28 -20.10 -1.73
N ASP A 385 -24.62 -21.23 -1.93
CA ASP A 385 -24.74 -22.02 -3.16
C ASP A 385 -25.71 -23.19 -2.93
N ASN A 386 -26.85 -23.17 -3.63
CA ASN A 386 -27.86 -24.23 -3.59
C ASN A 386 -27.32 -25.61 -4.02
N ASN A 387 -26.19 -25.64 -4.74
CA ASN A 387 -25.56 -26.87 -5.21
C ASN A 387 -24.61 -27.50 -4.19
N LEU A 388 -24.26 -26.78 -3.12
CA LEU A 388 -23.35 -27.26 -2.08
C LEU A 388 -24.12 -27.75 -0.85
N SER A 389 -23.50 -28.69 -0.11
CA SER A 389 -24.06 -29.09 1.17
C SER A 389 -24.04 -27.93 2.17
N ILE A 390 -24.93 -27.99 3.18
CA ILE A 390 -24.99 -26.98 4.25
C ILE A 390 -23.62 -26.82 4.92
N GLU A 391 -22.91 -27.92 5.16
CA GLU A 391 -21.58 -27.91 5.76
C GLU A 391 -20.55 -27.22 4.86
N HIS A 392 -20.56 -27.46 3.55
CA HIS A 392 -19.65 -26.80 2.61
C HIS A 392 -19.95 -25.29 2.48
N ASN A 393 -21.23 -24.90 2.45
CA ASN A 393 -21.62 -23.49 2.45
C ASN A 393 -21.18 -22.78 3.75
N GLU A 394 -21.31 -23.44 4.90
CA GLU A 394 -20.84 -22.93 6.18
C GLU A 394 -19.31 -22.79 6.19
N GLU A 395 -18.57 -23.76 5.66
CA GLU A 395 -17.11 -23.70 5.55
C GLU A 395 -16.65 -22.55 4.63
N GLN A 396 -17.28 -22.38 3.45
CA GLN A 396 -17.01 -21.25 2.56
C GLN A 396 -17.29 -19.91 3.23
N ARG A 397 -18.41 -19.80 3.94
CA ARG A 397 -18.75 -18.61 4.72
C ARG A 397 -17.69 -18.29 5.77
N ARG A 398 -17.25 -19.27 6.57
CA ARG A 398 -16.15 -19.08 7.53
C ARG A 398 -14.85 -18.68 6.84
N HIS A 399 -14.54 -19.25 5.68
CA HIS A 399 -13.36 -18.88 4.91
C HIS A 399 -13.39 -17.40 4.48
N HIS A 400 -14.53 -16.92 3.95
CA HIS A 400 -14.70 -15.51 3.58
C HIS A 400 -14.62 -14.56 4.78
N ILE A 401 -15.26 -14.91 5.90
CA ILE A 401 -15.17 -14.15 7.16
C ILE A 401 -13.71 -14.06 7.64
N GLY A 402 -12.97 -15.18 7.65
CA GLY A 402 -11.56 -15.20 8.04
C GLY A 402 -10.67 -14.35 7.12
N ARG A 403 -10.93 -14.39 5.82
CA ARG A 403 -10.22 -13.55 4.85
C ARG A 403 -10.54 -12.06 5.02
N ALA A 404 -11.80 -11.72 5.29
CA ALA A 404 -12.20 -10.36 5.59
C ALA A 404 -11.52 -9.83 6.87
N ALA A 405 -11.50 -10.63 7.94
CA ALA A 405 -10.81 -10.31 9.19
C ALA A 405 -9.33 -10.00 8.93
N GLN A 406 -8.65 -10.87 8.18
CA GLN A 406 -7.25 -10.68 7.80
C GLN A 406 -7.02 -9.37 7.04
N LEU A 407 -7.85 -9.08 6.03
CA LEU A 407 -7.71 -7.85 5.22
C LEU A 407 -7.98 -6.58 6.04
N PHE A 408 -8.94 -6.62 6.96
CA PHE A 408 -9.18 -5.50 7.88
C PHE A 408 -8.02 -5.31 8.87
N TYR A 409 -7.43 -6.39 9.37
CA TYR A 409 -6.24 -6.34 10.21
C TYR A 409 -5.05 -5.73 9.44
N ASP A 410 -4.78 -6.22 8.23
CA ASP A 410 -3.71 -5.70 7.37
C ASP A 410 -3.95 -4.22 7.09
N TYR A 411 -5.17 -3.82 6.74
CA TYR A 411 -5.52 -2.41 6.56
C TYR A 411 -5.19 -1.59 7.81
N ALA A 412 -5.62 -2.05 8.99
CA ALA A 412 -5.41 -1.34 10.24
C ALA A 412 -3.92 -1.18 10.55
N MET A 413 -3.14 -2.25 10.47
CA MET A 413 -1.71 -2.24 10.79
C MET A 413 -0.88 -1.44 9.77
N TYR A 414 -1.15 -1.59 8.47
CA TYR A 414 -0.45 -0.83 7.43
C TYR A 414 -0.79 0.66 7.46
N SER A 415 -2.02 1.00 7.86
CA SER A 415 -2.44 2.40 8.05
C SER A 415 -1.54 3.12 9.05
N ILE A 416 -1.09 2.43 10.08
CA ILE A 416 -0.27 2.97 11.17
C ILE A 416 1.15 2.39 11.12
N ASN A 417 1.68 2.15 9.92
CA ASN A 417 2.99 1.54 9.79
C ASN A 417 4.15 2.55 9.91
N THR A 418 3.94 3.83 9.63
CA THR A 418 5.04 4.81 9.68
C THR A 418 4.62 6.23 10.03
N ARG A 419 5.50 6.95 10.70
CA ARG A 419 5.36 8.39 11.00
C ARG A 419 5.55 9.32 9.80
N TRP A 420 6.05 8.77 8.68
CA TRP A 420 6.21 9.50 7.42
C TRP A 420 4.89 9.70 6.67
N ASP A 421 3.80 9.07 7.10
CA ASP A 421 2.47 9.29 6.51
C ASP A 421 1.88 10.63 6.96
N GLN A 422 1.47 11.47 6.01
CA GLN A 422 0.91 12.79 6.28
C GLN A 422 -0.46 12.74 6.97
N LYS A 423 -1.18 11.63 6.80
CA LYS A 423 -2.53 11.43 7.36
C LYS A 423 -2.51 10.81 8.76
N VAL A 424 -1.35 10.36 9.24
CA VAL A 424 -1.16 9.93 10.62
C VAL A 424 -0.88 11.17 11.48
N LYS A 425 -1.90 11.58 12.23
CA LYS A 425 -1.82 12.67 13.21
C LYS A 425 -2.56 12.22 14.46
N PHE A 426 -2.00 12.55 15.62
CA PHE A 426 -2.64 12.28 16.91
C PHE A 426 -3.15 13.58 17.51
N ALA A 427 -4.26 13.51 18.23
CA ALA A 427 -5.03 14.65 18.72
C ALA A 427 -4.32 15.60 19.70
N TYR A 428 -3.05 15.34 20.07
CA TYR A 428 -2.30 16.02 21.14
C TYR A 428 -2.40 17.57 21.15
N ARG A 429 -2.54 18.22 19.98
CA ARG A 429 -2.73 19.70 19.88
C ARG A 429 -3.99 20.16 19.17
N ALA A 430 -4.65 19.29 18.41
CA ALA A 430 -5.72 19.66 17.47
C ALA A 430 -7.11 19.17 17.90
N GLY A 431 -7.20 18.44 19.02
CA GLY A 431 -8.46 17.92 19.56
C GLY A 431 -9.12 16.80 18.76
N LYS A 432 -8.54 16.39 17.61
CA LYS A 432 -9.02 15.27 16.78
C LYS A 432 -7.86 14.48 16.18
N ASP A 433 -8.01 13.17 16.17
CA ASP A 433 -7.09 12.28 15.47
C ASP A 433 -7.20 12.47 13.96
N GLY A 434 -6.09 12.20 13.27
CA GLY A 434 -6.01 12.23 11.81
C GLY A 434 -6.85 11.14 11.16
N GLU A 435 -7.20 11.35 9.89
CA GLU A 435 -8.00 10.44 9.10
C GLU A 435 -7.48 8.98 9.16
N ARG A 436 -6.16 8.81 9.10
CA ARG A 436 -5.56 7.47 9.09
C ARG A 436 -5.77 6.71 10.39
N VAL A 437 -5.64 7.40 11.52
CA VAL A 437 -5.87 6.83 12.86
C VAL A 437 -7.32 6.40 13.01
N ILE A 438 -8.26 7.27 12.65
CA ILE A 438 -9.70 6.98 12.73
C ILE A 438 -10.08 5.79 11.84
N ARG A 439 -9.58 5.75 10.59
CA ARG A 439 -9.86 4.65 9.68
C ARG A 439 -9.21 3.34 10.14
N ALA A 440 -8.00 3.38 10.70
CA ALA A 440 -7.34 2.21 11.24
C ALA A 440 -8.13 1.62 12.42
N ALA A 441 -8.59 2.44 13.35
CA ALA A 441 -9.44 2.01 14.46
C ALA A 441 -10.77 1.42 13.97
N ARG A 442 -11.40 2.03 12.95
CA ARG A 442 -12.62 1.48 12.32
C ARG A 442 -12.37 0.11 11.67
N ALA A 443 -11.26 -0.05 10.95
CA ALA A 443 -10.91 -1.34 10.35
C ALA A 443 -10.62 -2.39 11.42
N MET A 444 -9.93 -2.03 12.50
CA MET A 444 -9.68 -2.93 13.63
C MET A 444 -10.99 -3.40 14.28
N ARG A 445 -11.97 -2.50 14.47
CA ARG A 445 -13.31 -2.89 14.94
C ARG A 445 -13.97 -3.92 14.02
N ARG A 446 -13.96 -3.67 12.70
CA ARG A 446 -14.49 -4.61 11.71
C ARG A 446 -13.77 -5.97 11.79
N CYS A 447 -12.44 -5.97 11.88
CA CYS A 447 -11.65 -7.20 12.08
C CYS A 447 -12.12 -8.00 13.31
N VAL A 448 -12.28 -7.34 14.45
CA VAL A 448 -12.69 -7.99 15.70
C VAL A 448 -14.11 -8.55 15.61
N VAL A 449 -15.03 -7.85 14.94
CA VAL A 449 -16.39 -8.36 14.67
C VAL A 449 -16.34 -9.64 13.83
N GLU A 450 -15.58 -9.64 12.73
CA GLU A 450 -15.44 -10.83 11.86
C GLU A 450 -14.79 -12.01 12.63
N LEU A 451 -13.77 -11.77 13.47
CA LEU A 451 -13.18 -12.79 14.34
C LEU A 451 -14.17 -13.31 15.39
N GLY A 452 -15.04 -12.45 15.92
CA GLY A 452 -16.12 -12.83 16.82
C GLY A 452 -17.13 -13.78 16.17
N MET A 453 -17.41 -13.59 14.88
CA MET A 453 -18.26 -14.51 14.09
C MET A 453 -17.61 -15.88 13.90
N LEU A 454 -16.28 -15.95 13.86
CA LEU A 454 -15.54 -17.22 13.81
C LEU A 454 -15.44 -17.92 15.17
N GLY A 455 -15.81 -17.24 16.26
CA GLY A 455 -15.74 -17.76 17.61
C GLY A 455 -14.31 -17.98 18.11
N ASN A 456 -13.35 -17.14 17.70
CA ASN A 456 -11.95 -17.24 18.12
C ASN A 456 -11.56 -16.06 19.04
N PRO A 457 -11.75 -16.19 20.37
CA PRO A 457 -11.58 -15.06 21.28
C PRO A 457 -10.11 -14.74 21.56
N ASP A 458 -9.24 -15.76 21.51
CA ASP A 458 -7.80 -15.59 21.77
C ASP A 458 -7.15 -14.74 20.67
N MET A 459 -7.59 -14.92 19.42
CA MET A 459 -7.13 -14.09 18.31
C MET A 459 -7.60 -12.64 18.41
N ILE A 460 -8.82 -12.38 18.92
CA ILE A 460 -9.31 -11.02 19.15
C ILE A 460 -8.35 -10.28 20.09
N ASP A 461 -7.93 -10.92 21.17
CA ASP A 461 -6.99 -10.34 22.12
C ASP A 461 -5.62 -10.07 21.50
N GLN A 462 -5.07 -11.03 20.76
CA GLN A 462 -3.78 -10.88 20.10
C GLN A 462 -3.76 -9.71 19.09
N VAL A 463 -4.74 -9.66 18.18
CA VAL A 463 -4.77 -8.61 17.14
C VAL A 463 -5.01 -7.23 17.74
N TYR A 464 -5.88 -7.13 18.76
CA TYR A 464 -6.19 -5.86 19.39
C TYR A 464 -5.03 -5.33 20.25
N LEU A 465 -4.34 -6.21 20.98
CA LEU A 465 -3.15 -5.83 21.74
C LEU A 465 -2.02 -5.36 20.82
N ALA A 466 -1.75 -6.09 19.72
CA ALA A 466 -0.75 -5.68 18.73
C ALA A 466 -1.08 -4.31 18.12
N PHE A 467 -2.35 -4.06 17.80
CA PHE A 467 -2.80 -2.76 17.32
C PHE A 467 -2.61 -1.65 18.36
N LYS A 468 -3.01 -1.90 19.62
CA LYS A 468 -2.86 -0.94 20.73
C LYS A 468 -1.40 -0.62 21.01
N GLU A 469 -0.52 -1.62 21.00
CA GLU A 469 0.92 -1.43 21.15
C GLU A 469 1.45 -0.52 20.03
N ARG A 470 1.12 -0.83 18.76
CA ARG A 470 1.56 -0.03 17.62
C ARG A 470 1.10 1.42 17.69
N MET A 471 -0.16 1.64 18.05
CA MET A 471 -0.74 2.97 18.25
C MET A 471 -0.06 3.73 19.39
N SER A 472 0.18 3.04 20.51
CA SER A 472 0.91 3.62 21.65
C SER A 472 2.31 4.04 21.26
N THR A 473 3.07 3.19 20.56
CA THR A 473 4.43 3.52 20.09
C THR A 473 4.43 4.75 19.16
N LEU A 474 3.50 4.83 18.21
CA LEU A 474 3.44 5.95 17.27
C LEU A 474 2.95 7.26 17.87
N SER A 475 2.11 7.18 18.89
CA SER A 475 1.57 8.34 19.60
C SER A 475 2.41 8.74 20.81
N GLU A 476 3.53 8.06 21.06
CA GLU A 476 4.36 8.25 22.26
C GLU A 476 3.53 8.07 23.56
N GLY A 477 2.59 7.12 23.55
CA GLY A 477 1.71 6.79 24.67
C GLY A 477 0.51 7.71 24.86
N THR A 478 0.30 8.70 23.98
CA THR A 478 -0.78 9.69 24.13
C THR A 478 -2.12 9.21 23.59
N TRP A 479 -2.12 8.28 22.63
CA TRP A 479 -3.35 7.76 22.06
C TRP A 479 -4.07 6.82 23.02
N LYS A 480 -5.40 6.95 23.09
CA LYS A 480 -6.27 6.05 23.82
C LYS A 480 -7.35 5.52 22.87
N PRO A 481 -7.70 4.23 22.97
CA PRO A 481 -8.80 3.68 22.20
C PRO A 481 -10.12 4.39 22.54
N ASP A 482 -10.94 4.62 21.53
CA ASP A 482 -12.29 5.14 21.72
C ASP A 482 -13.16 4.10 22.45
N LYS A 483 -14.08 4.57 23.29
CA LYS A 483 -15.03 3.71 24.04
C LYS A 483 -15.79 2.76 23.13
N ASP A 484 -16.18 3.21 21.93
CA ASP A 484 -16.86 2.38 20.94
C ASP A 484 -16.01 1.18 20.51
N THR A 485 -14.70 1.40 20.34
CA THR A 485 -13.77 0.32 19.98
C THR A 485 -13.63 -0.69 21.11
N GLU A 486 -13.55 -0.23 22.35
CA GLU A 486 -13.50 -1.12 23.51
C GLU A 486 -14.80 -1.90 23.71
N ASN A 487 -15.95 -1.27 23.45
CA ASN A 487 -17.27 -1.91 23.50
C ASN A 487 -17.39 -3.01 22.44
N ASP A 488 -17.00 -2.75 21.19
CA ASP A 488 -17.05 -3.73 20.11
C ASP A 488 -16.13 -4.94 20.39
N VAL A 489 -14.96 -4.70 20.98
CA VAL A 489 -14.05 -5.77 21.42
C VAL A 489 -14.69 -6.60 22.54
N ALA A 490 -15.29 -5.95 23.54
CA ALA A 490 -15.98 -6.64 24.62
C ALA A 490 -17.21 -7.43 24.11
N GLU A 491 -17.95 -6.88 23.16
CA GLU A 491 -19.11 -7.51 22.55
C GLU A 491 -18.69 -8.74 21.73
N ALA A 492 -17.73 -8.63 20.82
CA ALA A 492 -17.25 -9.75 20.01
C ALA A 492 -16.76 -10.93 20.87
N LYS A 493 -16.13 -10.64 22.00
CA LYS A 493 -15.77 -11.65 23.01
C LYS A 493 -16.99 -12.30 23.66
N LYS A 494 -18.03 -11.52 24.00
CA LYS A 494 -19.29 -12.06 24.54
C LYS A 494 -19.99 -12.95 23.53
N THR A 495 -20.07 -12.56 22.26
CA THR A 495 -20.65 -13.38 21.19
C THR A 495 -19.91 -14.71 21.07
N THR A 496 -18.58 -14.66 21.09
CA THR A 496 -17.73 -15.86 21.08
C THR A 496 -18.00 -16.79 22.26
N ASN A 497 -18.15 -16.24 23.46
CA ASN A 497 -18.51 -17.03 24.65
C ASN A 497 -19.89 -17.67 24.51
N ALA A 498 -20.88 -16.97 23.96
CA ALA A 498 -22.21 -17.53 23.70
C ALA A 498 -22.18 -18.69 22.68
N TYR A 499 -21.36 -18.58 21.62
CA TYR A 499 -21.12 -19.67 20.67
C TYR A 499 -20.43 -20.88 21.34
N ARG A 500 -19.44 -20.65 22.21
CA ARG A 500 -18.76 -21.72 22.97
C ARG A 500 -19.74 -22.50 23.88
N PHE A 501 -20.62 -21.78 24.59
CA PHE A 501 -21.60 -22.41 25.48
C PHE A 501 -22.74 -23.13 24.73
N SER A 502 -23.19 -22.59 23.60
CA SER A 502 -24.21 -23.25 22.77
C SER A 502 -23.67 -24.51 22.09
N PHE A 503 -22.42 -24.46 21.59
CA PHE A 503 -21.73 -25.64 21.05
C PHE A 503 -21.59 -26.74 22.12
N GLN A 504 -21.10 -26.42 23.32
CA GLN A 504 -20.99 -27.39 24.42
C GLN A 504 -22.32 -28.01 24.85
N ARG A 505 -23.41 -27.24 24.85
CA ARG A 505 -24.77 -27.76 25.14
C ARG A 505 -25.26 -28.72 24.05
N SER A 506 -24.97 -28.43 22.78
CA SER A 506 -25.35 -29.30 21.66
C SER A 506 -24.56 -30.62 21.65
N THR A 507 -23.26 -30.61 21.98
CA THR A 507 -22.44 -31.83 22.08
C THR A 507 -22.83 -32.67 23.30
N GLN A 508 -23.17 -32.05 24.43
CA GLN A 508 -23.71 -32.78 25.60
C GLN A 508 -25.07 -33.43 25.31
N GLN A 509 -25.96 -32.76 24.57
CA GLN A 509 -27.25 -33.35 24.20
C GLN A 509 -27.11 -34.51 23.19
N GLN A 510 -26.23 -34.39 22.19
CA GLN A 510 -25.95 -35.49 21.25
C GLN A 510 -25.29 -36.69 21.95
N GLY A 511 -24.36 -36.45 22.90
CA GLY A 511 -23.79 -37.50 23.75
C GLY A 511 -24.84 -38.21 24.61
N HIS A 512 -25.82 -37.47 25.13
CA HIS A 512 -26.91 -38.04 25.93
C HIS A 512 -27.89 -38.89 25.11
N VAL A 513 -28.13 -38.55 23.84
CA VAL A 513 -28.99 -39.30 22.90
C VAL A 513 -28.29 -40.58 22.41
N GLN A 514 -26.97 -40.56 22.19
CA GLN A 514 -26.19 -41.76 21.90
C GLN A 514 -26.05 -42.69 23.11
N ALA A 515 -25.90 -42.15 24.32
CA ALA A 515 -25.87 -42.95 25.56
C ALA A 515 -27.22 -43.64 25.82
N ARG A 516 -28.35 -42.94 25.63
CA ARG A 516 -29.69 -43.56 25.73
C ARG A 516 -29.96 -44.60 24.66
N SER A 517 -29.46 -44.41 23.44
CA SER A 517 -29.64 -45.42 22.37
C SER A 517 -28.92 -46.73 22.66
N LYS A 518 -27.74 -46.69 23.32
CA LYS A 518 -27.01 -47.88 23.79
C LYS A 518 -27.67 -48.57 24.99
N GLU A 519 -28.33 -47.81 25.86
CA GLU A 519 -29.07 -48.36 27.01
C GLU A 519 -30.35 -49.11 26.59
N VAL A 520 -31.01 -48.66 25.51
CA VAL A 520 -32.20 -49.33 24.98
C VAL A 520 -31.86 -50.62 24.23
N THR A 521 -30.68 -50.72 23.59
CA THR A 521 -30.26 -51.94 22.89
C THR A 521 -29.81 -53.06 23.83
N ASN A 522 -29.28 -52.72 25.01
CA ASN A 522 -28.85 -53.73 26.00
C ASN A 522 -29.98 -54.25 26.89
N LYS A 523 -31.18 -53.65 26.86
CA LYS A 523 -32.32 -54.08 27.67
C LYS A 523 -33.29 -55.03 26.95
N SER A 524 -33.05 -55.31 25.67
CA SER A 524 -33.85 -56.24 24.84
C SER A 524 -33.28 -57.66 24.73
N MET A 525 -32.22 -58.01 25.46
CA MET A 525 -31.66 -59.37 25.52
C MET A 525 -31.64 -59.91 26.94
N SER A 526 -32.80 -60.02 27.58
CA SER A 526 -32.96 -60.93 28.71
C SER A 526 -34.41 -61.35 28.87
N THR A 527 -34.72 -62.55 28.38
CA THR A 527 -35.78 -63.41 28.94
C THR A 527 -35.54 -64.87 28.52
N PRO A 528 -36.07 -65.83 29.30
CA PRO A 528 -35.38 -67.06 29.65
C PRO A 528 -35.90 -68.26 28.86
N HIS A 529 -35.09 -69.32 28.75
CA HIS A 529 -35.64 -70.66 28.50
C HIS A 529 -35.10 -71.69 29.49
N SER A 530 -36.09 -72.28 30.16
CA SER A 530 -36.04 -73.42 31.05
C SER A 530 -36.11 -74.72 30.24
N THR A 531 -35.55 -75.78 30.82
CA THR A 531 -35.93 -77.20 30.70
C THR A 531 -35.85 -77.88 29.33
N HIS A 532 -34.94 -78.84 29.23
CA HIS A 532 -35.34 -80.25 29.15
C HIS A 532 -34.36 -81.16 29.91
#